data_AF-A0A958M8Y7-F1
#
_entry.id   AF-A0A958M8Y7-F1
#
_cell.length_a   1.000
_cell.length_b   1.000
_cell.length_c   1.000
_cell.angle_alpha   90.00
_cell.angle_beta   90.00
_cell.angle_gamma   90.00
#
_symmetry.space_group_name_H-M   'P 1'
#
loop_
_entity.id
_entity.type
_entity.pdbx_description
1 polymer ?
#
loop_
_entity_poly.entity_id
_entity_poly.type
_entity_poly.pdbx_seq_one_letter_code
_entity_poly.pdbx_strand_id
1 'polypeptide(L)' 'MAVTANLGYPRLGAKRELKWALEGYWSGKLGAVDLLKTGKELRLAHWRVQQEAGIDIIPSN' A
#
# COMPACT_ATOMS: atom_id res chain seq x y z
N MET A 1 22.08 -15.09 13.89
CA MET A 1 20.89 -14.24 14.11
C MET A 1 19.82 -14.75 13.15
N ALA A 2 18.57 -14.90 13.59
CA ALA A 2 17.48 -15.29 12.70
C ALA A 2 16.99 -14.05 11.92
N VAL A 3 16.61 -14.24 10.65
CA VAL A 3 16.09 -13.19 9.76
C VAL A 3 14.57 -13.35 9.65
N THR A 4 13.85 -12.24 9.67
CA THR A 4 12.40 -12.17 9.55
C THR A 4 11.97 -11.67 8.17
N ALA A 5 10.95 -12.30 7.60
CA ALA A 5 10.44 -11.96 6.27
C ALA A 5 8.94 -12.22 6.20
N ASN A 6 8.24 -11.50 5.33
CA ASN A 6 6.90 -11.86 4.90
C ASN A 6 6.78 -11.84 3.37
N LEU A 7 5.75 -12.50 2.84
CA LEU A 7 5.55 -12.68 1.40
C LEU A 7 4.62 -11.62 0.78
N GLY A 8 4.02 -10.76 1.59
CA GLY A 8 3.02 -9.82 1.13
C GLY A 8 2.35 -9.05 2.26
N TYR A 9 1.77 -7.91 1.91
CA TYR A 9 1.08 -7.03 2.85
C TYR A 9 -0.28 -6.58 2.27
N PRO A 10 -1.37 -6.50 3.08
CA PRO A 10 -2.66 -6.04 2.59
C PRO A 10 -2.60 -4.62 1.99
N ARG A 11 -2.90 -4.51 0.69
CA ARG A 11 -2.78 -3.24 -0.07
C ARG A 11 -3.95 -2.27 0.10
N LEU A 12 -5.03 -2.70 0.72
CA LEU A 12 -6.31 -1.97 0.72
C LEU A 12 -6.24 -0.64 1.48
N GLY A 13 -5.34 -0.54 2.47
CA GLY A 13 -5.26 0.54 3.44
C GLY A 13 -6.25 0.36 4.60
N ALA A 14 -5.93 0.96 5.76
CA ALA A 14 -6.68 0.76 7.01
C ALA A 14 -8.14 1.23 6.91
N LYS A 15 -8.44 2.19 6.04
CA LYS A 15 -9.79 2.74 5.82
C LYS A 15 -10.33 2.43 4.42
N ARG A 16 -9.74 1.43 3.76
CA ARG A 16 -10.04 1.01 2.39
C ARG A 16 -9.78 2.09 1.34
N GLU A 17 -8.77 2.90 1.56
CA GLU A 17 -8.35 4.01 0.69
C GLU A 17 -8.20 3.57 -0.76
N LEU A 18 -7.61 2.39 -1.01
CA LEU A 18 -7.44 1.89 -2.37
C LEU A 18 -8.77 1.51 -3.04
N LYS A 19 -9.75 1.00 -2.28
CA LYS A 19 -11.10 0.71 -2.80
C LYS A 19 -11.74 2.00 -3.31
N TRP A 20 -11.73 3.05 -2.49
CA TRP A 20 -12.39 4.31 -2.82
C TRP A 20 -11.70 5.03 -3.98
N ALA A 21 -10.37 5.04 -4.02
CA ALA A 21 -9.63 5.60 -5.15
C ALA A 21 -9.92 4.84 -6.45
N LEU A 22 -9.96 3.50 -6.40
CA LEU A 22 -10.24 2.66 -7.57
C LEU A 22 -11.66 2.86 -8.09
N GLU A 23 -12.66 2.86 -7.20
CA GLU A 23 -14.07 3.10 -7.58
C GLU A 23 -14.30 4.54 -8.04
N GLY A 24 -13.61 5.51 -7.45
CA GLY A 24 -13.60 6.90 -7.91
C GLY A 24 -13.05 7.03 -9.33
N TYR A 25 -11.96 6.32 -9.63
CA TYR A 25 -11.38 6.28 -10.97
C TYR A 25 -12.33 5.62 -11.98
N TRP A 26 -12.90 4.45 -11.65
CA TRP A 26 -13.86 3.77 -12.53
C TRP A 26 -15.12 4.57 -12.80
N SER A 27 -15.60 5.34 -11.82
CA SER A 27 -16.76 6.21 -11.99
C SER A 27 -16.44 7.56 -12.63
N GLY A 28 -15.18 7.81 -13.01
CA GLY A 28 -14.74 9.07 -13.64
C GLY A 28 -14.69 10.27 -12.68
N LYS A 29 -14.90 10.06 -11.37
CA LYS A 29 -14.85 11.10 -10.34
C LYS A 29 -13.43 11.48 -9.92
N LEU A 30 -12.46 10.64 -10.27
CA LEU A 30 -11.07 10.76 -9.87
C LEU A 30 -10.16 10.42 -11.06
N GLY A 31 -9.06 11.16 -11.24
CA GLY A 31 -8.15 10.97 -12.36
C GLY A 31 -7.17 9.81 -12.16
N ALA A 32 -6.55 9.31 -13.24
CA ALA A 32 -5.53 8.27 -13.13
C ALA A 32 -4.35 8.69 -12.24
N VAL A 33 -3.98 9.97 -12.26
CA VAL A 33 -2.90 10.54 -11.43
C VAL A 33 -3.23 10.41 -9.94
N ASP A 34 -4.46 10.69 -9.55
CA ASP A 34 -4.90 10.59 -8.16
C ASP A 34 -4.89 9.13 -7.68
N LEU A 35 -5.33 8.18 -8.51
CA LEU A 35 -5.30 6.75 -8.19
C LEU A 35 -3.86 6.28 -7.96
N LEU A 36 -2.94 6.67 -8.85
CA LEU A 36 -1.53 6.34 -8.75
C LEU A 36 -0.88 6.98 -7.52
N LYS A 37 -1.28 8.21 -7.18
CA LYS A 37 -0.83 8.89 -5.96
C LYS A 37 -1.27 8.13 -4.71
N THR A 38 -2.56 7.78 -4.58
CA THR A 38 -3.05 6.98 -3.45
C THR A 38 -2.31 5.64 -3.35
N GLY A 39 -2.09 4.95 -4.48
CA GLY A 39 -1.32 3.71 -4.50
C GLY A 39 0.12 3.88 -4.01
N LYS A 40 0.79 4.97 -4.40
CA LYS A 40 2.16 5.29 -3.95
C LYS A 40 2.22 5.58 -2.45
N GLU A 41 1.27 6.37 -1.94
CA GLU A 41 1.18 6.73 -0.52
C GLU A 41 0.95 5.49 0.36
N LEU A 42 0.06 4.58 -0.07
CA LEU A 42 -0.20 3.33 0.63
C LEU A 42 1.03 2.41 0.65
N ARG A 43 1.73 2.23 -0.47
CA ARG A 43 2.97 1.42 -0.50
C ARG A 43 4.01 1.95 0.48
N LEU A 44 4.23 3.27 0.46
CA LEU A 44 5.18 3.92 1.37
C LEU A 44 4.79 3.74 2.84
N ALA A 45 3.51 3.91 3.18
CA ALA A 45 3.01 3.71 4.53
C ALA A 45 3.19 2.26 4.99
N HIS A 46 2.86 1.27 4.14
CA HIS A 46 2.98 -0.14 4.47
C HIS A 46 4.43 -0.59 4.65
N TRP A 47 5.36 -0.07 3.84
CA TRP A 47 6.79 -0.36 4.01
C TRP A 47 7.32 0.21 5.32
N ARG A 48 6.92 1.44 5.69
CA ARG A 48 7.31 2.05 6.97
C ARG A 48 6.82 1.25 8.17
N VAL A 49 5.55 0.83 8.18
CA VAL A 49 5.01 0.00 9.26
C VAL A 49 5.78 -1.30 9.43
N GLN A 50 6.15 -1.96 8.34
CA GLN A 50 6.92 -3.21 8.38
C GLN A 50 8.37 -2.98 8.83
N GLN A 51 8.98 -1.88 8.39
CA GLN A 51 10.31 -1.47 8.83
C GLN A 51 10.34 -1.14 10.33
N GLU A 52 9.36 -0.37 10.80
CA GLU A 52 9.19 -0.02 12.22
C GLU A 52 8.89 -1.26 13.09
N ALA A 53 8.25 -2.28 12.53
CA ALA A 53 8.03 -3.58 13.18
C ALA A 53 9.29 -4.47 13.21
N GLY A 54 10.39 -4.06 12.58
CA GLY A 54 11.65 -4.79 12.57
C GLY A 54 11.71 -5.95 11.56
N ILE A 55 10.87 -5.93 10.52
CA ILE A 55 10.95 -6.93 9.45
C ILE A 55 12.19 -6.66 8.59
N ASP A 56 13.06 -7.66 8.47
CA ASP A 56 14.32 -7.54 7.72
C ASP A 56 14.10 -7.55 6.20
N ILE A 57 13.21 -8.42 5.72
CA ILE A 57 12.90 -8.57 4.29
C ILE A 57 11.43 -8.19 4.05
N ILE A 58 11.24 -6.99 3.49
CA ILE A 58 9.93 -6.41 3.20
C ILE A 58 9.58 -6.64 1.72
N PRO A 59 8.37 -7.14 1.39
CA PRO A 59 7.98 -7.47 0.02
C PRO A 59 7.72 -6.23 -0.84
N SER A 60 8.01 -6.34 -2.13
CA SER A 60 7.70 -5.35 -3.16
C SER A 60 7.43 -6.01 -4.53
N ASN A 61 6.65 -5.31 -5.37
CA ASN A 61 6.39 -5.58 -6.80
C ASN A 61 5.86 -4.30 -7.46
#